data_AF-A0A7V9GF30-F1
#
_entry.id   AF-A0A7V9GF30-F1
#
_cell.length_a   1.000
_cell.length_b   1.000
_cell.length_c   1.000
_cell.angle_alpha   90.00
_cell.angle_beta   90.00
_cell.angle_gamma   90.00
#
_symmetry.space_group_name_H-M   'P 1'
#
loop_
_entity.id
_entity.type
_entity.pdbx_description
1 polymer ?
#
loop_
_entity_poly.entity_id
_entity_poly.type
_entity_poly.pdbx_seq_one_letter_code
_entity_poly.pdbx_strand_id
1 'polypeptide(L)'
;MLADPDADLEGALGDWRRFRRRKRLVDVHWVDAVYQAYLAALLSGFVVLLAASAVGDVAVSPAGLGEVEADGAAWVGVVAAALLGVGLRSGSRGGPLALERAEVRHVLLSPVDRVYALRAPALRQLRFATFVAASAGAAAGALADRRLPGTGPAWAACGALFGVGAVALAYGAACVAAGVRLRPWLAAVLAIALVAWSVGDATGELPVAPLSALGHVALWPVTFEVAGLVPLLVAVVTVVVGLRLIAGLSLEALERRSSLVGELRFAATLQDLRTVVVLRRQLAQERPRGRPWLRPPLPPRFPVLVRDVRGVLRWPAGRFARLLLLGAVAGLAARGAWDGTTPLLVVTALALFLAGLDATEPIGQELDHPSRRDSVPVPAGWLYVRHLPAAVLIALV
;
A
#
# COMPACT_ATOMS: atom_id res chain seq x y z
N MET A 1 24.96 11.12 -47.56
CA MET A 1 24.13 10.10 -46.87
C MET A 1 24.80 9.81 -45.53
N LEU A 2 24.69 10.75 -44.59
CA LEU A 2 25.23 10.58 -43.23
C LEU A 2 24.13 9.90 -42.43
N ALA A 3 24.36 8.65 -42.03
CA ALA A 3 23.48 7.98 -41.07
C ALA A 3 23.43 8.85 -39.80
N ASP A 4 22.21 9.19 -39.40
CA ASP A 4 21.92 10.00 -38.22
C ASP A 4 22.53 9.34 -36.97
N PRO A 5 23.37 10.04 -36.17
CA PRO A 5 23.92 9.51 -34.92
C PRO A 5 22.86 9.22 -33.85
N ASP A 6 21.62 9.66 -34.05
CA ASP A 6 20.44 9.20 -33.30
C ASP A 6 19.94 7.81 -33.75
N ALA A 7 20.82 7.01 -34.37
CA ALA A 7 20.61 5.63 -34.81
C ALA A 7 19.91 4.78 -33.73
N ASP A 8 18.57 4.78 -33.81
CA ASP A 8 17.58 4.04 -33.05
C ASP A 8 18.01 3.62 -31.62
N LEU A 9 18.40 4.58 -30.78
CA LEU A 9 18.73 4.32 -29.37
C LEU A 9 17.55 3.68 -28.61
N GLU A 10 16.31 4.02 -29.01
CA GLU A 10 15.07 3.45 -28.50
C GLU A 10 14.91 1.97 -28.86
N GLY A 11 15.18 1.61 -30.12
CA GLY A 11 15.23 0.25 -30.61
C GLY A 11 16.33 -0.55 -29.94
N ALA A 12 17.54 0.02 -29.81
CA ALA A 12 18.66 -0.60 -29.12
C ALA A 12 18.35 -0.90 -27.64
N LEU A 13 17.71 0.03 -26.92
CA LEU A 13 17.21 -0.21 -25.56
C LEU A 13 16.15 -1.33 -25.54
N GLY A 14 15.26 -1.34 -26.53
CA GLY A 14 14.24 -2.38 -26.71
C GLY A 14 14.86 -3.77 -26.93
N ASP A 15 15.87 -3.88 -27.79
CA ASP A 15 16.60 -5.10 -28.08
C ASP A 15 17.40 -5.59 -26.87
N TRP A 16 18.09 -4.69 -26.18
CA TRP A 16 18.81 -5.02 -24.96
C TRP A 16 17.88 -5.57 -23.87
N ARG A 17 16.70 -4.94 -23.66
CA ARG A 17 15.68 -5.44 -22.72
C ARG A 17 15.13 -6.80 -23.13
N ARG A 18 14.89 -7.03 -24.42
CA ARG A 18 14.47 -8.34 -24.96
C ARG A 18 15.53 -9.41 -24.70
N PHE A 19 16.79 -9.10 -24.95
CA PHE A 19 17.92 -9.98 -24.66
C PHE A 19 18.02 -10.31 -23.17
N ARG A 20 17.98 -9.30 -22.30
CA ARG A 20 18.03 -9.46 -20.84
C ARG A 20 16.88 -10.33 -20.32
N ARG A 21 15.67 -10.15 -20.84
CA ARG A 21 14.51 -10.97 -20.50
C ARG A 21 14.73 -12.44 -20.90
N ARG A 22 15.23 -12.69 -22.11
CA ARG A 22 15.56 -14.05 -22.58
C ARG A 22 16.58 -14.71 -21.65
N LYS A 23 17.67 -14.01 -21.31
CA LYS A 23 18.69 -14.53 -20.40
C LYS A 23 18.13 -14.86 -19.01
N ARG A 24 17.35 -13.96 -18.40
CA ARG A 24 16.71 -14.24 -17.10
C ARG A 24 15.81 -15.46 -17.12
N LEU A 25 15.06 -15.70 -18.21
CA LEU A 25 14.20 -16.88 -18.30
C LEU A 25 14.99 -18.19 -18.38
N VAL A 26 16.20 -18.15 -18.95
CA VAL A 26 17.12 -19.30 -18.99
C VAL A 26 17.75 -19.56 -17.63
N ASP A 27 18.10 -18.49 -16.89
CA ASP A 27 18.77 -18.60 -15.59
C ASP A 27 17.82 -18.93 -14.43
N VAL A 28 16.49 -18.85 -14.62
CA VAL A 28 15.52 -19.20 -13.57
C VAL A 28 15.44 -20.71 -13.45
N HIS A 29 15.90 -21.24 -12.32
CA HIS A 29 15.65 -22.63 -11.95
C HIS A 29 14.15 -22.86 -11.88
N TRP A 30 13.64 -23.82 -12.65
CA TRP A 30 12.21 -24.14 -12.71
C TRP A 30 11.60 -24.45 -11.34
N VAL A 31 12.40 -25.01 -10.42
CA VAL A 31 12.03 -25.29 -9.03
C VAL A 31 11.66 -24.00 -8.29
N ASP A 32 12.46 -22.94 -8.43
CA ASP A 32 12.20 -21.65 -7.78
C ASP A 32 10.92 -21.01 -8.30
N ALA A 33 10.66 -21.13 -9.61
CA ALA A 33 9.43 -20.63 -10.21
C ALA A 33 8.19 -21.38 -9.69
N VAL A 34 8.26 -22.71 -9.61
CA VAL A 34 7.17 -23.55 -9.06
C VAL A 34 6.97 -23.24 -7.58
N TYR A 35 8.05 -23.09 -6.80
CA TYR A 35 7.98 -22.74 -5.38
C TYR A 35 7.33 -21.36 -5.16
N GLN A 36 7.71 -20.36 -5.94
CA GLN A 36 7.08 -19.03 -5.88
C GLN A 36 5.60 -19.07 -6.28
N ALA A 37 5.25 -19.83 -7.32
CA ALA A 37 3.86 -20.01 -7.72
C ALA A 37 3.04 -20.72 -6.62
N TYR A 38 3.60 -21.76 -6.01
CA TYR A 38 3.01 -22.49 -4.89
C TYR A 38 2.76 -21.57 -3.68
N LEU A 39 3.77 -20.81 -3.25
CA LEU A 39 3.62 -19.85 -2.15
C LEU A 39 2.57 -18.77 -2.46
N ALA A 40 2.57 -18.25 -3.69
CA ALA A 40 1.58 -17.26 -4.11
C ALA A 40 0.16 -17.85 -4.11
N ALA A 41 -0.01 -19.08 -4.59
CA ALA A 41 -1.29 -19.78 -4.56
C ALA A 41 -1.76 -20.06 -3.13
N LEU A 42 -0.87 -20.48 -2.24
CA LEU A 42 -1.18 -20.74 -0.83
C LEU A 42 -1.59 -19.45 -0.10
N LEU A 43 -0.84 -18.37 -0.28
CA LEU A 43 -1.18 -17.06 0.29
C LEU A 43 -2.50 -16.53 -0.26
N SER A 44 -2.71 -16.64 -1.56
CA SER A 44 -3.96 -16.19 -2.20
C SER A 44 -5.16 -17.02 -1.72
N GLY A 45 -5.01 -18.34 -1.64
CA GLY A 45 -6.03 -19.24 -1.10
C GLY A 45 -6.36 -18.93 0.35
N PHE A 46 -5.36 -18.64 1.19
CA PHE A 46 -5.57 -18.22 2.57
C PHE A 46 -6.38 -16.92 2.67
N VAL A 47 -6.08 -15.92 1.84
CA VAL A 47 -6.85 -14.66 1.77
C VAL A 47 -8.29 -14.90 1.31
N VAL A 48 -8.50 -15.75 0.31
CA VAL A 48 -9.84 -16.11 -0.17
C VAL A 48 -10.63 -16.86 0.91
N LEU A 49 -10.00 -17.78 1.64
CA LEU A 49 -10.62 -18.51 2.75
C LEU A 49 -11.00 -17.58 3.90
N LEU A 50 -10.12 -16.64 4.26
CA LEU A 50 -10.42 -15.58 5.23
C LEU A 50 -11.67 -14.80 4.82
N ALA A 51 -11.70 -14.32 3.57
CA ALA A 51 -12.83 -13.56 3.04
C ALA A 51 -14.11 -14.41 3.01
N ALA A 52 -14.03 -15.67 2.58
CA ALA A 52 -15.16 -16.59 2.55
C ALA A 52 -15.71 -16.85 3.97
N SER A 53 -14.84 -17.00 4.97
CA SER A 53 -15.28 -17.18 6.35
C SER A 53 -15.93 -15.94 6.97
N ALA A 54 -15.64 -14.75 6.44
CA ALA A 54 -16.29 -13.50 6.85
C ALA A 54 -17.69 -13.37 6.22
N VAL A 55 -17.84 -13.86 4.99
CA VAL A 55 -19.10 -13.87 4.25
C VAL A 55 -19.84 -15.17 4.58
N GLY A 56 -20.56 -15.22 5.70
CA GLY A 56 -21.36 -16.41 6.06
C GLY A 56 -22.45 -16.77 5.04
N ASP A 57 -23.13 -17.89 5.22
CA ASP A 57 -23.86 -18.56 4.13
C ASP A 57 -25.35 -18.20 4.00
N VAL A 58 -25.87 -17.31 4.85
CA VAL A 58 -27.30 -16.95 4.84
C VAL A 58 -27.55 -15.77 3.90
N ALA A 59 -28.53 -15.93 3.01
CA ALA A 59 -28.99 -14.86 2.13
C ALA A 59 -29.45 -13.63 2.94
N VAL A 60 -29.20 -12.44 2.40
CA VAL A 60 -29.56 -11.19 3.07
C VAL A 60 -31.08 -11.06 3.16
N SER A 61 -31.58 -10.59 4.31
CA SER A 61 -33.01 -10.33 4.49
C SER A 61 -33.48 -9.21 3.54
N PRO A 62 -34.78 -9.11 3.22
CA PRO A 62 -35.29 -8.04 2.35
C PRO A 62 -34.96 -6.63 2.86
N ALA A 63 -34.97 -6.43 4.19
CA ALA A 63 -34.55 -5.17 4.80
C ALA A 63 -33.07 -4.88 4.59
N GLY A 64 -32.20 -5.90 4.76
CA GLY A 64 -30.76 -5.75 4.51
C GLY A 64 -30.43 -5.57 3.03
N LEU A 65 -31.25 -6.08 2.11
CA LEU A 65 -31.10 -5.80 0.67
C LEU A 65 -31.39 -4.33 0.37
N GLY A 66 -32.41 -3.74 1.00
CA GLY A 66 -32.68 -2.30 0.88
C GLY A 66 -31.53 -1.43 1.40
N GLU A 67 -30.88 -1.83 2.51
CA GLU A 67 -29.67 -1.15 3.00
C GLU A 67 -28.48 -1.28 2.04
N VAL A 68 -28.29 -2.46 1.43
CA VAL A 68 -27.23 -2.67 0.43
C VAL A 68 -27.48 -1.86 -0.85
N GLU A 69 -28.73 -1.76 -1.30
CA GLU A 69 -29.11 -0.94 -2.46
C GLU A 69 -28.93 0.56 -2.17
N ALA A 70 -29.23 1.02 -0.96
CA ALA A 70 -29.08 2.42 -0.58
C ALA A 70 -27.61 2.83 -0.34
N ASP A 71 -26.89 2.08 0.49
CA ASP A 71 -25.60 2.52 1.05
C ASP A 71 -24.40 1.66 0.59
N GLY A 72 -24.65 0.51 -0.03
CA GLY A 72 -23.60 -0.44 -0.41
C GLY A 72 -22.57 0.16 -1.36
N ALA A 73 -23.02 0.96 -2.34
CA ALA A 73 -22.13 1.62 -3.28
C ALA A 73 -21.20 2.63 -2.60
N ALA A 74 -21.70 3.34 -1.58
CA ALA A 74 -20.92 4.31 -0.82
C ALA A 74 -19.82 3.63 -0.01
N TRP A 75 -20.13 2.52 0.68
CA TRP A 75 -19.13 1.71 1.40
C TRP A 75 -18.06 1.10 0.48
N VAL A 76 -18.45 0.62 -0.71
CA VAL A 76 -17.48 0.18 -1.72
C VAL A 76 -16.64 1.35 -2.23
N GLY A 77 -17.24 2.54 -2.35
CA GLY A 77 -16.55 3.80 -2.67
C GLY A 77 -15.47 4.18 -1.65
N VAL A 78 -15.66 3.91 -0.36
CA VAL A 78 -14.63 4.11 0.69
C VAL A 78 -13.38 3.29 0.39
N VAL A 79 -13.53 2.05 -0.09
CA VAL A 79 -12.40 1.19 -0.48
C VAL A 79 -11.64 1.81 -1.66
N ALA A 80 -12.35 2.30 -2.67
CA ALA A 80 -11.75 3.01 -3.79
C ALA A 80 -11.01 4.29 -3.34
N ALA A 81 -11.56 5.03 -2.37
CA ALA A 81 -10.94 6.22 -1.79
C ALA A 81 -9.66 5.92 -1.05
N ALA A 82 -9.66 4.84 -0.25
CA ALA A 82 -8.47 4.37 0.44
C ALA A 82 -7.37 3.98 -0.57
N LEU A 83 -7.72 3.22 -1.62
CA LEU A 83 -6.76 2.84 -2.68
C LEU A 83 -6.19 4.06 -3.41
N LEU A 84 -7.03 5.03 -3.77
CA LEU A 84 -6.60 6.28 -4.40
C LEU A 84 -5.68 7.07 -3.48
N GLY A 85 -6.01 7.18 -2.19
CA GLY A 85 -5.17 7.81 -1.18
C GLY A 85 -3.79 7.14 -1.04
N VAL A 86 -3.74 5.81 -1.08
CA VAL A 86 -2.46 5.05 -1.12
C VAL A 86 -1.69 5.37 -2.39
N GLY A 87 -2.36 5.47 -3.54
CA GLY A 87 -1.77 5.87 -4.82
C GLY A 87 -1.11 7.26 -4.75
N LEU A 88 -1.85 8.28 -4.32
CA LEU A 88 -1.35 9.65 -4.15
C LEU A 88 -0.16 9.73 -3.17
N ARG A 89 -0.25 9.02 -2.04
CA ARG A 89 0.83 8.95 -1.05
C ARG A 89 2.07 8.22 -1.58
N SER A 90 1.89 7.18 -2.38
CA SER A 90 2.98 6.45 -3.03
C SER A 90 3.68 7.32 -4.07
N GLY A 91 2.92 7.99 -4.94
CA GLY A 91 3.44 8.87 -5.99
C GLY A 91 4.24 10.05 -5.45
N SER A 92 3.69 10.77 -4.47
CA SER A 92 4.36 11.90 -3.82
C SER A 92 5.66 11.56 -3.09
N ARG A 93 5.92 10.27 -2.82
CA ARG A 93 7.15 9.77 -2.17
C ARG A 93 8.12 9.09 -3.14
N GLY A 94 8.00 9.38 -4.44
CA GLY A 94 8.89 8.84 -5.48
C GLY A 94 8.49 7.44 -5.98
N GLY A 95 7.24 7.02 -5.78
CA GLY A 95 6.63 5.87 -6.45
C GLY A 95 5.94 6.27 -7.76
N PRO A 96 5.22 5.37 -8.45
CA PRO A 96 4.95 3.98 -8.09
C PRO A 96 6.02 2.98 -8.55
N LEU A 97 6.94 3.40 -9.42
CA LEU A 97 7.95 2.52 -10.02
C LEU A 97 9.08 2.19 -9.05
N ALA A 98 9.53 0.94 -9.07
CA ALA A 98 10.76 0.50 -8.44
C ALA A 98 11.68 -0.08 -9.54
N LEU A 99 12.54 0.77 -10.07
CA LEU A 99 13.53 0.38 -11.08
C LEU A 99 14.78 -0.20 -10.41
N GLU A 100 15.57 -0.94 -11.17
CA GLU A 100 16.89 -1.34 -10.69
C GLU A 100 17.84 -0.14 -10.71
N ARG A 101 18.74 -0.06 -9.72
CA ARG A 101 19.71 1.04 -9.59
C ARG A 101 20.53 1.24 -10.86
N ALA A 102 20.91 0.15 -11.52
CA ALA A 102 21.64 0.19 -12.78
C ALA A 102 20.82 0.85 -13.90
N GLU A 103 19.50 0.61 -13.98
CA GLU A 103 18.66 1.26 -14.99
C GLU A 103 18.51 2.76 -14.71
N VAL A 104 18.39 3.16 -13.44
CA VAL A 104 18.34 4.58 -13.08
C VAL A 104 19.62 5.31 -13.50
N ARG A 105 20.80 4.71 -13.24
CA ARG A 105 22.09 5.35 -13.54
C ARG A 105 22.48 5.28 -15.02
N HIS A 106 22.22 4.17 -15.70
CA HIS A 106 22.73 3.96 -17.06
C HIS A 106 21.69 4.25 -18.14
N VAL A 107 20.39 4.04 -17.88
CA VAL A 107 19.34 4.23 -18.90
C VAL A 107 18.66 5.59 -18.76
N LEU A 108 18.41 6.09 -17.55
CA LEU A 108 17.75 7.39 -17.38
C LEU A 108 18.70 8.60 -17.53
N LEU A 109 20.02 8.34 -17.51
CA LEU A 109 21.06 9.33 -17.82
C LEU A 109 21.59 9.22 -19.26
N SER A 110 21.23 8.17 -20.01
CA SER A 110 21.57 8.08 -21.43
C SER A 110 20.70 9.04 -22.25
N PRO A 111 21.10 9.41 -23.48
CA PRO A 111 20.34 10.30 -24.35
C PRO A 111 19.12 9.60 -24.99
N VAL A 112 18.33 8.88 -24.19
CA VAL A 112 17.07 8.24 -24.60
C VAL A 112 15.93 8.99 -23.95
N ASP A 113 14.80 9.17 -24.65
CA ASP A 113 13.61 9.76 -24.06
C ASP A 113 13.20 8.99 -22.80
N ARG A 114 13.07 9.72 -21.69
CA ARG A 114 12.69 9.16 -20.40
C ARG A 114 11.27 8.62 -20.43
N VAL A 115 10.36 9.24 -21.20
CA VAL A 115 8.99 8.74 -21.31
C VAL A 115 9.03 7.36 -21.98
N TYR A 116 9.73 7.21 -23.11
CA TYR A 116 9.94 5.92 -23.75
C TYR A 116 10.59 4.88 -22.81
N ALA A 117 11.68 5.26 -22.13
CA ALA A 117 12.40 4.37 -21.23
C ALA A 117 11.52 3.85 -20.06
N LEU A 118 10.63 4.69 -19.53
CA LEU A 118 9.79 4.39 -18.35
C LEU A 118 8.42 3.79 -18.68
N ARG A 119 7.90 3.95 -19.90
CA ARG A 119 6.58 3.41 -20.31
C ARG A 119 6.51 1.90 -20.15
N ALA A 120 7.52 1.17 -20.63
CA ALA A 120 7.52 -0.29 -20.57
C ALA A 120 7.48 -0.86 -19.14
N PRO A 121 8.32 -0.41 -18.17
CA PRO A 121 8.20 -0.87 -16.79
C PRO A 121 6.89 -0.41 -16.14
N ALA A 122 6.39 0.79 -16.45
CA ALA A 122 5.12 1.28 -15.91
C ALA A 122 3.93 0.44 -16.39
N LEU A 123 3.82 0.16 -17.68
CA LEU A 123 2.78 -0.70 -18.24
C LEU A 123 2.86 -2.12 -17.68
N ARG A 124 4.06 -2.66 -17.45
CA ARG A 124 4.22 -3.98 -16.84
C ARG A 124 3.67 -4.02 -15.42
N GLN A 125 3.99 -3.01 -14.61
CA GLN A 125 3.49 -2.90 -13.25
C GLN A 125 1.98 -2.66 -13.23
N LEU A 126 1.45 -1.81 -14.11
CA LEU A 126 0.02 -1.59 -14.26
C LEU A 126 -0.69 -2.91 -14.60
N ARG A 127 -0.22 -3.65 -15.61
CA ARG A 127 -0.81 -4.95 -16.01
C ARG A 127 -0.82 -5.96 -14.87
N PHE A 128 0.27 -6.05 -14.12
CA PHE A 128 0.34 -6.92 -12.95
C PHE A 128 -0.65 -6.47 -11.87
N ALA A 129 -0.69 -5.17 -11.56
CA ALA A 129 -1.60 -4.62 -10.56
C ALA A 129 -3.07 -4.79 -10.96
N THR A 130 -3.44 -4.55 -12.22
CA THR A 130 -4.80 -4.76 -12.73
C THR A 130 -5.17 -6.23 -12.77
N PHE A 131 -4.23 -7.13 -13.07
CA PHE A 131 -4.47 -8.58 -13.01
C PHE A 131 -4.79 -9.01 -11.58
N VAL A 132 -3.95 -8.65 -10.61
CA VAL A 132 -4.18 -8.93 -9.19
C VAL A 132 -5.51 -8.34 -8.72
N ALA A 133 -5.82 -7.09 -9.13
CA ALA A 133 -7.06 -6.42 -8.77
C ALA A 133 -8.29 -7.09 -9.40
N ALA A 134 -8.20 -7.52 -10.66
CA ALA A 134 -9.27 -8.26 -11.33
C ALA A 134 -9.53 -9.58 -10.62
N SER A 135 -8.48 -10.35 -10.27
CA SER A 135 -8.62 -11.63 -9.56
C SER A 135 -9.20 -11.44 -8.16
N ALA A 136 -8.70 -10.47 -7.40
CA ALA A 136 -9.21 -10.16 -6.06
C ALA A 136 -10.66 -9.65 -6.10
N GLY A 137 -10.97 -8.77 -7.05
CA GLY A 137 -12.32 -8.26 -7.27
C GLY A 137 -13.30 -9.36 -7.72
N ALA A 138 -12.88 -10.24 -8.61
CA ALA A 138 -13.68 -11.40 -9.03
C ALA A 138 -13.97 -12.34 -7.87
N ALA A 139 -12.97 -12.62 -7.03
CA ALA A 139 -13.15 -13.43 -5.83
C ALA A 139 -14.13 -12.78 -4.84
N ALA A 140 -13.99 -11.47 -4.60
CA ALA A 140 -14.91 -10.72 -3.74
C ALA A 140 -16.35 -10.73 -4.29
N GLY A 141 -16.52 -10.54 -5.60
CA GLY A 141 -17.82 -10.65 -6.26
C GLY A 141 -18.42 -12.06 -6.14
N ALA A 142 -17.62 -13.09 -6.41
CA ALA A 142 -18.09 -14.48 -6.25
C ALA A 142 -18.52 -14.82 -4.81
N LEU A 143 -17.97 -14.14 -3.81
CA LEU A 143 -18.46 -14.25 -2.42
C LEU A 143 -19.77 -13.51 -2.21
N ALA A 144 -19.96 -12.35 -2.85
CA ALA A 144 -21.20 -11.58 -2.77
C ALA A 144 -22.41 -12.37 -3.32
N ASP A 145 -22.20 -13.18 -4.37
CA ASP A 145 -23.21 -14.07 -4.96
C ASP A 145 -23.82 -15.06 -3.97
N ARG A 146 -23.10 -15.42 -2.89
CA ARG A 146 -23.65 -16.31 -1.85
C ARG A 146 -24.73 -15.67 -0.99
N ARG A 147 -24.77 -14.34 -0.97
CA ARG A 147 -25.63 -13.57 -0.06
C ARG A 147 -26.64 -12.70 -0.78
N LEU A 148 -26.30 -12.21 -1.96
CA LEU A 148 -27.07 -11.22 -2.70
C LEU A 148 -27.73 -11.85 -3.94
N PRO A 149 -28.90 -11.35 -4.37
CA PRO A 149 -29.53 -11.81 -5.60
C PRO A 149 -28.63 -11.53 -6.81
N GLY A 150 -28.76 -12.37 -7.84
CA GLY A 150 -28.01 -12.21 -9.08
C GLY A 150 -27.43 -13.53 -9.57
N THR A 151 -26.43 -13.43 -10.44
CA THR A 151 -25.69 -14.59 -10.95
C THR A 151 -24.22 -14.46 -10.60
N GLY A 152 -23.60 -15.55 -10.16
CA GLY A 152 -22.17 -15.61 -9.84
C GLY A 152 -21.23 -15.02 -10.90
N PRO A 153 -21.37 -15.33 -12.20
CA PRO A 153 -20.53 -14.72 -13.22
C PRO A 153 -20.72 -13.20 -13.33
N ALA A 154 -21.94 -12.67 -13.13
CA ALA A 154 -22.18 -11.23 -13.14
C ALA A 154 -21.49 -10.53 -11.95
N TRP A 155 -21.62 -11.09 -10.75
CA TRP A 155 -20.93 -10.59 -9.55
C TRP A 155 -19.41 -10.64 -9.70
N ALA A 156 -18.85 -11.75 -10.19
CA ALA A 156 -17.42 -11.87 -10.43
C ALA A 156 -16.93 -10.86 -11.49
N ALA A 157 -17.66 -10.66 -12.58
CA ALA A 157 -17.31 -9.69 -13.62
C ALA A 157 -17.35 -8.23 -13.11
N CYS A 158 -18.40 -7.87 -12.37
CA CYS A 158 -18.56 -6.52 -11.80
C CYS A 158 -17.51 -6.24 -10.72
N GLY A 159 -17.24 -7.21 -9.85
CA GLY A 159 -16.16 -7.12 -8.87
C GLY A 159 -14.79 -6.98 -9.52
N ALA A 160 -14.50 -7.74 -10.59
CA ALA A 160 -13.26 -7.62 -11.34
C ALA A 160 -13.13 -6.22 -11.99
N LEU A 161 -14.20 -5.72 -12.60
CA LEU A 161 -14.22 -4.42 -13.25
C LEU A 161 -14.01 -3.28 -12.25
N PHE A 162 -14.68 -3.34 -11.09
CA PHE A 162 -14.45 -2.44 -9.96
C PHE A 162 -12.98 -2.46 -9.52
N GLY A 163 -12.42 -3.65 -9.27
CA GLY A 163 -11.03 -3.82 -8.86
C GLY A 163 -10.04 -3.21 -9.84
N VAL A 164 -10.23 -3.49 -11.14
CA VAL A 164 -9.42 -2.90 -12.22
C VAL A 164 -9.56 -1.38 -12.25
N GLY A 165 -10.78 -0.85 -12.19
CA GLY A 165 -11.06 0.58 -12.19
C GLY A 165 -10.40 1.30 -11.01
N ALA A 166 -10.57 0.78 -9.80
CA ALA A 166 -10.02 1.36 -8.57
C ALA A 166 -8.49 1.36 -8.58
N VAL A 167 -7.86 0.25 -9.00
CA VAL A 167 -6.40 0.15 -9.08
C VAL A 167 -5.83 0.96 -10.24
N ALA A 168 -6.51 1.01 -11.39
CA ALA A 168 -6.11 1.88 -12.50
C ALA A 168 -6.14 3.35 -12.08
N LEU A 169 -7.20 3.79 -11.40
CA LEU A 169 -7.32 5.15 -10.87
C LEU A 169 -6.21 5.45 -9.85
N ALA A 170 -5.99 4.57 -8.88
CA ALA A 170 -4.95 4.73 -7.86
C ALA A 170 -3.53 4.74 -8.46
N TYR A 171 -3.24 3.85 -9.41
CA TYR A 171 -1.95 3.78 -10.10
C TYR A 171 -1.72 5.00 -11.00
N GLY A 172 -2.74 5.40 -11.77
CA GLY A 172 -2.70 6.60 -12.59
C GLY A 172 -2.44 7.84 -11.75
N ALA A 173 -3.18 8.00 -10.64
CA ALA A 173 -2.99 9.10 -9.71
C ALA A 173 -1.59 9.09 -9.07
N ALA A 174 -1.04 7.91 -8.77
CA ALA A 174 0.35 7.78 -8.31
C ALA A 174 1.35 8.28 -9.38
N CYS A 175 1.17 7.89 -10.65
CA CYS A 175 2.00 8.36 -11.75
C CYS A 175 1.88 9.87 -11.96
N VAL A 176 0.66 10.43 -11.91
CA VAL A 176 0.42 11.87 -12.02
C VAL A 176 1.10 12.60 -10.85
N ALA A 177 0.83 12.20 -9.62
CA ALA A 177 1.41 12.81 -8.42
C ALA A 177 2.94 12.77 -8.43
N ALA A 178 3.53 11.69 -8.91
CA ALA A 178 4.97 11.55 -9.01
C ALA A 178 5.57 12.39 -10.14
N GLY A 179 4.91 12.42 -11.31
CA GLY A 179 5.33 13.20 -12.48
C GLY A 179 5.29 14.70 -12.24
N VAL A 180 4.24 15.20 -11.57
CA VAL A 180 4.12 16.63 -11.20
C VAL A 180 4.88 16.98 -9.91
N ARG A 181 5.55 16.01 -9.28
CA ARG A 181 6.28 16.17 -8.01
C ARG A 181 5.40 16.76 -6.90
N LEU A 182 4.19 16.22 -6.77
CA LEU A 182 3.21 16.63 -5.76
C LEU A 182 3.82 16.57 -4.36
N ARG A 183 3.70 17.67 -3.61
CA ARG A 183 4.26 17.76 -2.25
C ARG A 183 3.60 16.70 -1.34
N PRO A 184 4.37 15.96 -0.51
CA PRO A 184 3.81 14.88 0.30
C PRO A 184 2.67 15.28 1.25
N TRP A 185 2.68 16.52 1.74
CA TRP A 185 1.61 17.02 2.62
C TRP A 185 0.31 17.27 1.86
N LEU A 186 0.37 17.79 0.61
CA LEU A 186 -0.81 17.96 -0.25
C LEU A 186 -1.42 16.60 -0.57
N ALA A 187 -0.60 15.62 -0.94
CA ALA A 187 -1.06 14.26 -1.18
C ALA A 187 -1.74 13.64 0.05
N ALA A 188 -1.22 13.92 1.26
CA ALA A 188 -1.82 13.46 2.51
C ALA A 188 -3.17 14.15 2.80
N VAL A 189 -3.26 15.47 2.63
CA VAL A 189 -4.51 16.22 2.80
C VAL A 189 -5.57 15.75 1.81
N LEU A 190 -5.21 15.60 0.53
CA LEU A 190 -6.12 15.08 -0.49
C LEU A 190 -6.59 13.66 -0.18
N ALA A 191 -5.68 12.76 0.23
CA ALA A 191 -6.03 11.41 0.60
C ALA A 191 -6.99 11.38 1.81
N ILE A 192 -6.71 12.18 2.85
CA ILE A 192 -7.58 12.27 4.03
C ILE A 192 -8.95 12.85 3.66
N ALA A 193 -8.98 13.93 2.87
CA ALA A 193 -10.23 14.55 2.44
C ALA A 193 -11.10 13.60 1.61
N LEU A 194 -10.50 12.85 0.67
CA LEU A 194 -11.21 11.88 -0.16
C LEU A 194 -11.80 10.73 0.67
N VAL A 195 -11.02 10.20 1.62
CA VAL A 195 -11.49 9.13 2.51
C VAL A 195 -12.58 9.66 3.45
N ALA A 196 -12.37 10.83 4.06
CA ALA A 196 -13.35 11.44 4.97
C ALA A 196 -14.67 11.75 4.25
N TRP A 197 -14.62 12.28 3.03
CA TRP A 197 -15.81 12.50 2.21
C TRP A 197 -16.52 11.17 1.89
N SER A 198 -15.78 10.15 1.44
CA SER A 198 -16.38 8.85 1.11
C SER A 198 -16.98 8.16 2.33
N VAL A 199 -16.38 8.32 3.52
CA VAL A 199 -16.95 7.81 4.77
C VAL A 199 -18.20 8.58 5.16
N GLY A 200 -18.19 9.92 5.06
CA GLY A 200 -19.38 10.71 5.36
C GLY A 200 -20.54 10.46 4.40
N ASP A 201 -20.25 10.18 3.12
CA ASP A 201 -21.25 9.70 2.15
C ASP A 201 -21.82 8.34 2.59
N ALA A 202 -20.95 7.39 2.94
CA ALA A 202 -21.37 6.06 3.39
C ALA A 202 -22.13 6.04 4.72
N THR A 203 -22.04 7.10 5.53
CA THR A 203 -22.82 7.26 6.76
C THR A 203 -24.03 8.19 6.60
N GLY A 204 -24.27 8.74 5.40
CA GLY A 204 -25.36 9.69 5.13
C GLY A 204 -25.16 11.09 5.73
N GLU A 205 -23.95 11.40 6.23
CA GLU A 205 -23.60 12.69 6.85
C GLU A 205 -23.12 13.73 5.82
N LEU A 206 -22.62 13.27 4.66
CA LEU A 206 -22.13 14.11 3.57
C LEU A 206 -22.82 13.76 2.25
N PRO A 207 -22.82 14.70 1.28
CA PRO A 207 -23.32 14.42 -0.07
C PRO A 207 -22.53 13.33 -0.79
N VAL A 208 -23.17 12.74 -1.80
CA VAL A 208 -22.62 11.69 -2.68
C VAL A 208 -21.18 11.98 -3.10
N ALA A 209 -20.27 11.08 -2.69
CA ALA A 209 -18.85 11.19 -2.99
C ALA A 209 -18.59 10.73 -4.45
N PRO A 210 -17.61 11.32 -5.16
CA PRO A 210 -17.34 10.94 -6.54
C PRO A 210 -16.91 9.47 -6.71
N LEU A 211 -16.43 8.84 -5.65
CA LEU A 211 -15.96 7.45 -5.65
C LEU A 211 -17.07 6.44 -5.36
N SER A 212 -18.23 6.87 -4.83
CA SER A 212 -19.39 5.98 -4.70
C SER A 212 -19.92 5.60 -6.08
N ALA A 213 -19.82 6.48 -7.09
CA ALA A 213 -20.10 6.14 -8.49
C ALA A 213 -19.27 4.94 -9.00
N LEU A 214 -18.03 4.78 -8.52
CA LEU A 214 -17.22 3.59 -8.83
C LEU A 214 -17.72 2.37 -8.05
N GLY A 215 -18.22 2.55 -6.84
CA GLY A 215 -18.87 1.50 -6.05
C GLY A 215 -20.15 0.94 -6.69
N HIS A 216 -20.93 1.76 -7.40
CA HIS A 216 -22.11 1.30 -8.15
C HIS A 216 -21.73 0.24 -9.21
N VAL A 217 -20.53 0.32 -9.79
CA VAL A 217 -20.03 -0.70 -10.73
C VAL A 217 -19.95 -2.08 -10.08
N ALA A 218 -19.62 -2.15 -8.79
CA ALA A 218 -19.57 -3.42 -8.06
C ALA A 218 -20.98 -3.99 -7.80
N LEU A 219 -22.01 -3.14 -7.74
CA LEU A 219 -23.41 -3.50 -7.46
C LEU A 219 -24.31 -3.57 -8.69
N TRP A 220 -23.77 -3.41 -9.90
CA TRP A 220 -24.50 -3.56 -11.16
C TRP A 220 -25.35 -4.83 -11.32
N PRO A 221 -25.02 -6.00 -10.72
CA PRO A 221 -25.91 -7.16 -10.75
C PRO A 221 -27.26 -6.93 -10.07
N VAL A 222 -27.35 -5.97 -9.15
CA VAL A 222 -28.58 -5.58 -8.43
C VAL A 222 -29.21 -4.35 -9.08
N THR A 223 -28.45 -3.26 -9.16
CA THR A 223 -28.90 -1.98 -9.72
C THR A 223 -27.96 -1.51 -10.83
N PHE A 224 -28.42 -1.60 -12.06
CA PHE A 224 -27.63 -1.16 -13.20
C PHE A 224 -27.75 0.36 -13.41
N GLU A 225 -26.62 1.05 -13.24
CA GLU A 225 -26.53 2.49 -13.45
C GLU A 225 -25.40 2.84 -14.42
N VAL A 226 -25.75 3.50 -15.52
CA VAL A 226 -24.81 3.92 -16.58
C VAL A 226 -23.77 4.91 -16.06
N ALA A 227 -24.11 5.68 -15.01
CA ALA A 227 -23.21 6.62 -14.36
C ALA A 227 -21.89 5.97 -13.86
N GLY A 228 -21.92 4.67 -13.55
CA GLY A 228 -20.73 3.89 -13.17
C GLY A 228 -19.63 3.82 -14.25
N LEU A 229 -19.95 4.12 -15.52
CA LEU A 229 -18.96 4.20 -16.60
C LEU A 229 -18.05 5.43 -16.48
N VAL A 230 -18.54 6.52 -15.89
CA VAL A 230 -17.79 7.78 -15.73
C VAL A 230 -16.48 7.56 -14.94
N PRO A 231 -16.48 6.99 -13.73
CA PRO A 231 -15.24 6.77 -12.97
C PRO A 231 -14.28 5.79 -13.67
N LEU A 232 -14.79 4.82 -14.45
CA LEU A 232 -13.94 3.94 -15.26
C LEU A 232 -13.22 4.71 -16.37
N LEU A 233 -13.94 5.61 -17.05
CA LEU A 233 -13.34 6.51 -18.06
C LEU A 233 -12.31 7.44 -17.40
N VAL A 234 -12.63 8.01 -16.24
CA VAL A 234 -11.69 8.84 -15.46
C VAL A 234 -10.45 8.03 -15.06
N ALA A 235 -10.58 6.77 -14.67
CA ALA A 235 -9.44 5.90 -14.37
C ALA A 235 -8.52 5.72 -15.59
N VAL A 236 -9.09 5.44 -16.77
CA VAL A 236 -8.33 5.31 -18.02
C VAL A 236 -7.62 6.62 -18.37
N VAL A 237 -8.33 7.74 -18.33
CA VAL A 237 -7.75 9.08 -18.61
C VAL A 237 -6.62 9.38 -17.63
N THR A 238 -6.80 9.10 -16.34
CA THR A 238 -5.78 9.33 -15.31
C THR A 238 -4.53 8.48 -15.53
N VAL A 239 -4.68 7.23 -15.98
CA VAL A 239 -3.54 6.38 -16.38
C VAL A 239 -2.82 6.97 -17.58
N VAL A 240 -3.54 7.37 -18.64
CA VAL A 240 -2.94 7.95 -19.85
C VAL A 240 -2.16 9.23 -19.51
N VAL A 241 -2.76 10.12 -18.72
CA VAL A 241 -2.10 11.36 -18.26
C VAL A 241 -0.89 11.02 -17.38
N GLY A 242 -1.03 10.08 -16.44
CA GLY A 242 0.07 9.66 -15.57
C GLY A 242 1.26 9.08 -16.34
N LEU A 243 1.02 8.25 -17.36
CA LEU A 243 2.06 7.68 -18.21
C LEU A 243 2.76 8.73 -19.08
N ARG A 244 2.07 9.82 -19.46
CA ARG A 244 2.67 10.95 -20.17
C ARG A 244 3.55 11.80 -19.24
N LEU A 245 3.17 11.95 -17.97
CA LEU A 245 3.91 12.76 -16.99
C LEU A 245 5.08 12.01 -16.32
N ILE A 246 5.28 10.73 -16.62
CA ILE A 246 6.21 9.87 -15.89
C ILE A 246 7.70 10.28 -16.02
N ALA A 247 8.07 11.02 -17.06
CA ALA A 247 9.43 11.57 -17.20
C ALA A 247 9.76 12.63 -16.13
N GLY A 248 8.76 13.19 -15.46
CA GLY A 248 8.95 14.17 -14.38
C GLY A 248 9.51 13.59 -13.08
N LEU A 249 9.62 12.26 -12.97
CA LEU A 249 10.16 11.56 -11.81
C LEU A 249 11.57 12.07 -11.44
N SER A 250 11.79 12.27 -10.14
CA SER A 250 13.12 12.63 -9.62
C SER A 250 14.05 11.42 -9.71
N LEU A 251 15.18 11.58 -10.41
CA LEU A 251 16.22 10.54 -10.52
C LEU A 251 16.81 10.19 -9.15
N GLU A 252 17.02 11.18 -8.29
CA GLU A 252 17.52 10.99 -6.93
C GLU A 252 16.54 10.17 -6.07
N ALA A 253 15.23 10.45 -6.21
CA ALA A 253 14.19 9.72 -5.50
C ALA A 253 14.09 8.28 -6.00
N LEU A 254 14.17 8.06 -7.32
CA LEU A 254 14.20 6.73 -7.92
C LEU A 254 15.45 5.95 -7.51
N GLU A 255 16.62 6.58 -7.51
CA GLU A 255 17.87 5.94 -7.09
C GLU A 255 17.79 5.52 -5.62
N ARG A 256 17.40 6.43 -4.72
CA ARG A 256 17.24 6.14 -3.29
C ARG A 256 16.22 5.03 -3.04
N ARG A 257 15.09 5.04 -3.76
CA ARG A 257 14.08 3.98 -3.66
C ARG A 257 14.64 2.64 -4.14
N SER A 258 15.35 2.64 -5.27
CA SER A 258 15.95 1.43 -5.84
C SER A 258 16.98 0.78 -4.92
N SER A 259 17.82 1.57 -4.24
CA SER A 259 18.80 1.04 -3.28
C SER A 259 18.09 0.44 -2.07
N LEU A 260 17.13 1.16 -1.49
CA LEU A 260 16.37 0.69 -0.32
C LEU A 260 15.57 -0.58 -0.64
N VAL A 261 14.98 -0.69 -1.83
CA VAL A 261 14.27 -1.91 -2.24
C VAL A 261 15.23 -3.09 -2.44
N GLY A 262 16.44 -2.83 -2.95
CA GLY A 262 17.48 -3.85 -3.05
C GLY A 262 17.91 -4.38 -1.68
N GLU A 263 18.21 -3.46 -0.75
CA GLU A 263 18.55 -3.78 0.64
C GLU A 263 17.40 -4.51 1.36
N LEU A 264 16.15 -4.09 1.12
CA LEU A 264 14.95 -4.75 1.66
C LEU A 264 14.85 -6.19 1.20
N ARG A 265 15.03 -6.46 -0.09
CA ARG A 265 14.97 -7.82 -0.64
C ARG A 265 16.10 -8.67 -0.04
N PHE A 266 17.29 -8.12 0.09
CA PHE A 266 18.43 -8.82 0.71
C PHE A 266 18.19 -9.15 2.18
N ALA A 267 17.69 -8.18 2.96
CA ALA A 267 17.33 -8.39 4.37
C ALA A 267 16.21 -9.43 4.52
N ALA A 268 15.20 -9.40 3.63
CA ALA A 268 14.14 -10.38 3.62
C ALA A 268 14.64 -11.80 3.30
N THR A 269 15.62 -11.95 2.38
CA THR A 269 16.24 -13.25 2.09
C THR A 269 17.06 -13.78 3.26
N LEU A 270 17.66 -12.89 4.05
CA LEU A 270 18.38 -13.25 5.29
C LEU A 270 17.45 -13.42 6.50
N GLN A 271 16.13 -13.26 6.31
CA GLN A 271 15.12 -13.29 7.37
C GLN A 271 15.40 -12.28 8.51
N ASP A 272 16.15 -11.22 8.23
CA ASP A 272 16.40 -10.13 9.17
C ASP A 272 15.21 -9.16 9.18
N LEU A 273 14.15 -9.57 9.87
CA LEU A 273 12.89 -8.83 9.98
C LEU A 273 13.10 -7.42 10.52
N ARG A 274 14.08 -7.23 11.41
CA ARG A 274 14.39 -5.94 12.00
C ARG A 274 14.90 -4.97 10.94
N THR A 275 15.90 -5.38 10.16
CA THR A 275 16.43 -4.58 9.06
C THR A 275 15.35 -4.30 8.02
N VAL A 276 14.50 -5.29 7.70
CA VAL A 276 13.34 -5.08 6.80
C VAL A 276 12.42 -3.97 7.31
N VAL A 277 12.05 -3.98 8.59
CA VAL A 277 11.16 -2.96 9.17
C VAL A 277 11.82 -1.58 9.13
N VAL A 278 13.11 -1.47 9.46
CA VAL A 278 13.86 -0.21 9.40
C VAL A 278 13.90 0.34 7.97
N LEU A 279 14.31 -0.48 7.00
CA LEU A 279 14.41 -0.06 5.60
C LEU A 279 13.04 0.29 5.01
N ARG A 280 11.98 -0.41 5.40
CA ARG A 280 10.58 -0.10 5.01
C ARG A 280 10.16 1.26 5.54
N ARG A 281 10.53 1.61 6.77
CA ARG A 281 10.29 2.96 7.33
C ARG A 281 11.07 4.04 6.59
N GLN A 282 12.31 3.76 6.20
CA GLN A 282 13.10 4.67 5.37
C GLN A 282 12.45 4.89 3.99
N LEU A 283 11.96 3.82 3.35
CA LEU A 283 11.24 3.88 2.08
C LEU A 283 9.94 4.67 2.21
N ALA A 284 9.23 4.53 3.33
CA ALA A 284 8.04 5.31 3.64
C ALA A 284 8.34 6.79 4.01
N GLN A 285 9.61 7.20 4.03
CA GLN A 285 10.09 8.52 4.47
C GLN A 285 9.68 8.88 5.91
N GLU A 286 9.56 7.87 6.78
CA GLU A 286 9.10 8.06 8.16
C GLU A 286 10.25 8.35 9.13
N ARG A 287 11.26 9.10 8.67
CA ARG A 287 12.40 9.45 9.52
C ARG A 287 11.94 10.35 10.68
N PRO A 288 12.48 10.15 11.89
CA PRO A 288 12.18 11.02 13.02
C PRO A 288 12.51 12.48 12.68
N ARG A 289 11.64 13.39 13.13
CA ARG A 289 11.83 14.84 12.99
C ARG A 289 13.03 15.28 13.82
N GLY A 290 13.77 16.29 13.33
CA GLY A 290 14.89 16.88 14.07
C GLY A 290 14.47 17.58 15.37
N ARG A 291 13.25 18.16 15.39
CA ARG A 291 12.65 18.79 16.57
C ARG A 291 11.34 18.08 16.95
N PRO A 292 11.10 17.84 18.26
CA PRO A 292 9.85 17.22 18.72
C PRO A 292 8.66 18.16 18.47
N TRP A 293 7.46 17.58 18.29
CA TRP A 293 6.21 18.33 18.14
C TRP A 293 5.91 19.22 19.34
N LEU A 294 6.11 18.67 20.53
CA LEU A 294 5.89 19.33 21.81
C LEU A 294 7.12 19.14 22.69
N ARG A 295 7.34 20.04 23.64
CA ARG A 295 8.35 19.82 24.68
C ARG A 295 7.83 18.70 25.59
N PRO A 296 8.65 17.70 25.95
CA PRO A 296 8.19 16.60 26.80
C PRO A 296 7.75 17.17 28.17
N PRO A 297 6.52 16.88 28.63
CA PRO A 297 5.99 17.44 29.88
C PRO A 297 6.50 16.69 31.13
N LEU A 298 7.49 15.82 30.99
CA LEU A 298 7.91 14.88 32.03
C LEU A 298 9.08 15.43 32.87
N PRO A 299 9.04 15.27 34.20
CA PRO A 299 10.13 15.67 35.09
C PRO A 299 11.39 14.82 34.87
N PRO A 300 12.60 15.37 35.14
CA PRO A 300 13.88 14.70 34.90
C PRO A 300 14.13 13.45 35.77
N ARG A 301 13.21 13.09 36.68
CA ARG A 301 13.31 11.92 37.57
C ARG A 301 13.36 10.58 36.82
N PHE A 302 12.88 10.51 35.58
CA PHE A 302 12.90 9.30 34.75
C PHE A 302 13.60 9.57 33.40
N PRO A 303 14.95 9.59 33.37
CA PRO A 303 15.69 10.02 32.19
C PRO A 303 15.45 9.15 30.95
N VAL A 304 15.27 7.83 31.15
CA VAL A 304 14.97 6.87 30.07
C VAL A 304 13.58 7.13 29.48
N LEU A 305 12.56 7.27 30.32
CA LEU A 305 11.20 7.56 29.87
C LEU A 305 11.09 8.92 29.17
N VAL A 306 11.77 9.95 29.70
CA VAL A 306 11.83 11.28 29.07
C VAL A 306 12.49 11.20 27.68
N ARG A 307 13.54 10.39 27.53
CA ARG A 307 14.21 10.14 26.25
C ARG A 307 13.25 9.49 25.26
N ASP A 308 12.54 8.45 25.70
CA ASP A 308 11.64 7.68 24.84
C ASP A 308 10.44 8.51 24.40
N VAL A 309 9.80 9.22 25.33
CA VAL A 309 8.71 10.16 25.01
C VAL A 309 9.17 11.26 24.08
N ARG A 310 10.41 11.77 24.24
CA ARG A 310 10.99 12.72 23.28
C ARG A 310 11.22 12.08 21.90
N GLY A 311 11.54 10.79 21.83
CA GLY A 311 11.63 10.01 20.61
C GLY A 311 10.28 9.85 19.91
N VAL A 312 9.24 9.50 20.66
CA VAL A 312 7.85 9.40 20.18
C VAL A 312 7.33 10.74 19.70
N LEU A 313 7.59 11.82 20.43
CA LEU A 313 7.26 13.19 20.03
C LEU A 313 8.03 13.68 18.79
N ARG A 314 9.02 12.92 18.29
CA ARG A 314 9.67 13.18 17.00
C ARG A 314 9.10 12.33 15.86
N TRP A 315 8.16 11.42 16.13
CA TRP A 315 7.57 10.61 15.08
C TRP A 315 6.82 11.50 14.07
N PRO A 316 6.94 11.20 12.77
CA PRO A 316 6.10 11.86 11.77
C PRO A 316 4.63 11.47 12.00
N ALA A 317 3.70 12.38 11.68
CA ALA A 317 2.26 12.14 11.81
C ALA A 317 1.80 10.86 11.09
N GLY A 318 2.48 10.49 9.99
CA GLY A 318 2.22 9.26 9.26
C GLY A 318 2.43 7.98 10.06
N ARG A 319 3.29 7.98 11.09
CA ARG A 319 3.51 6.82 11.97
C ARG A 319 2.37 6.67 12.96
N PHE A 320 1.90 7.77 13.55
CA PHE A 320 0.70 7.77 14.39
C PHE A 320 -0.54 7.33 13.62
N ALA A 321 -0.74 7.88 12.41
CA ALA A 321 -1.82 7.46 11.54
C ALA A 321 -1.75 5.96 11.20
N ARG A 322 -0.54 5.39 11.02
CA ARG A 322 -0.39 3.93 10.84
C ARG A 322 -0.79 3.17 12.10
N LEU A 323 -0.32 3.59 13.28
CA LEU A 323 -0.66 2.90 14.53
C LEU A 323 -2.16 2.90 14.80
N LEU A 324 -2.81 4.05 14.61
CA LEU A 324 -4.27 4.17 14.68
C LEU A 324 -4.96 3.23 13.68
N LEU A 325 -4.47 3.18 12.44
CA LEU A 325 -5.00 2.27 11.42
C LEU A 325 -4.81 0.80 11.80
N LEU A 326 -3.63 0.42 12.29
CA LEU A 326 -3.37 -0.95 12.75
C LEU A 326 -4.24 -1.33 13.95
N GLY A 327 -4.46 -0.40 14.88
CA GLY A 327 -5.37 -0.58 16.00
C GLY A 327 -6.82 -0.75 15.54
N ALA A 328 -7.29 0.10 14.62
CA ALA A 328 -8.62 -0.04 14.01
C ALA A 328 -8.79 -1.36 13.27
N VAL A 329 -7.80 -1.77 12.47
CA VAL A 329 -7.80 -3.07 11.78
C VAL A 329 -7.82 -4.23 12.78
N ALA A 330 -7.01 -4.17 13.84
CA ALA A 330 -7.00 -5.19 14.88
C ALA A 330 -8.35 -5.28 15.62
N GLY A 331 -8.96 -4.13 15.94
CA GLY A 331 -10.27 -4.06 16.59
C GLY A 331 -11.39 -4.60 15.72
N LEU A 332 -11.45 -4.18 14.44
CA LEU A 332 -12.44 -4.67 13.48
C LEU A 332 -12.27 -6.16 13.20
N ALA A 333 -11.03 -6.64 13.04
CA ALA A 333 -10.74 -8.05 12.86
C ALA A 333 -11.11 -8.88 14.11
N ALA A 334 -10.82 -8.38 15.32
CA ALA A 334 -11.23 -9.03 16.56
C ALA A 334 -12.75 -9.07 16.72
N ARG A 335 -13.46 -7.99 16.35
CA ARG A 335 -14.92 -7.95 16.32
C ARG A 335 -15.49 -9.00 15.36
N GLY A 336 -14.93 -9.10 14.14
CA GLY A 336 -15.35 -10.11 13.17
C GLY A 336 -15.02 -11.55 13.61
N ALA A 337 -13.89 -11.75 14.31
CA ALA A 337 -13.58 -13.03 14.92
C ALA A 337 -14.61 -13.42 16.00
N TRP A 338 -15.05 -12.44 16.81
CA TRP A 338 -16.11 -12.64 17.79
C TRP A 338 -17.46 -12.98 17.15
N ASP A 339 -17.75 -12.42 15.98
CA ASP A 339 -18.97 -12.72 15.20
C ASP A 339 -18.92 -14.08 14.47
N GLY A 340 -17.85 -14.86 14.63
CA GLY A 340 -17.74 -16.23 14.12
C GLY A 340 -16.67 -16.44 13.05
N THR A 341 -15.96 -15.39 12.62
CA THR A 341 -14.89 -15.49 11.63
C THR A 341 -13.53 -15.75 12.29
N THR A 342 -13.35 -16.94 12.89
CA THR A 342 -12.11 -17.33 13.61
C THR A 342 -10.81 -16.99 12.89
N PRO A 343 -10.69 -17.15 11.54
CA PRO A 343 -9.46 -16.81 10.83
C PRO A 343 -9.04 -15.32 10.96
N LEU A 344 -9.96 -14.40 11.26
CA LEU A 344 -9.62 -12.98 11.50
C LEU A 344 -8.72 -12.78 12.73
N LEU A 345 -8.62 -13.75 13.65
CA LEU A 345 -7.64 -13.70 14.74
C LEU A 345 -6.20 -13.61 14.21
N VAL A 346 -5.91 -14.18 13.04
CA VAL A 346 -4.58 -14.05 12.40
C VAL A 346 -4.33 -12.62 11.98
N VAL A 347 -5.35 -11.93 11.45
CA VAL A 347 -5.27 -10.52 11.06
C VAL A 347 -5.08 -9.65 12.30
N THR A 348 -5.83 -9.90 13.37
CA THR A 348 -5.67 -9.23 14.67
C THR A 348 -4.26 -9.42 15.21
N ALA A 349 -3.76 -10.66 15.26
CA ALA A 349 -2.43 -10.97 15.74
C ALA A 349 -1.34 -10.27 14.93
N LEU A 350 -1.45 -10.27 13.60
CA LEU A 350 -0.49 -9.60 12.72
C LEU A 350 -0.53 -8.09 12.88
N ALA A 351 -1.72 -7.48 12.97
CA ALA A 351 -1.88 -6.04 13.15
C ALA A 351 -1.30 -5.58 14.50
N LEU A 352 -1.59 -6.30 15.59
CA LEU A 352 -1.03 -6.03 16.92
C LEU A 352 0.48 -6.27 16.96
N PHE A 353 0.98 -7.31 16.29
CA PHE A 353 2.42 -7.56 16.19
C PHE A 353 3.14 -6.39 15.49
N LEU A 354 2.62 -5.93 14.35
CA LEU A 354 3.19 -4.79 13.63
C LEU A 354 3.11 -3.49 14.45
N ALA A 355 2.02 -3.26 15.18
CA ALA A 355 1.90 -2.14 16.09
C ALA A 355 2.90 -2.24 17.26
N GLY A 356 3.09 -3.44 17.81
CA GLY A 356 4.08 -3.74 18.84
C GLY A 356 5.52 -3.47 18.40
N LEU A 357 5.86 -3.76 17.15
CA LEU A 357 7.18 -3.42 16.57
C LEU A 357 7.41 -1.90 16.46
N ASP A 358 6.34 -1.11 16.32
CA ASP A 358 6.42 0.36 16.36
C ASP A 358 6.49 0.86 17.81
N ALA A 359 5.71 0.28 18.73
CA ALA A 359 5.70 0.65 20.14
C ALA A 359 7.03 0.35 20.85
N THR A 360 7.70 -0.74 20.47
CA THR A 360 8.99 -1.17 21.05
C THR A 360 10.22 -0.51 20.39
N GLU A 361 10.01 0.50 19.54
CA GLU A 361 11.09 1.25 18.89
C GLU A 361 12.19 1.74 19.85
N PRO A 362 11.90 2.26 21.05
CA PRO A 362 12.95 2.70 21.97
C PRO A 362 13.90 1.58 22.38
N ILE A 363 13.38 0.35 22.56
CA ILE A 363 14.18 -0.85 22.85
C ILE A 363 15.02 -1.22 21.63
N GLY A 364 14.45 -1.13 20.43
CA GLY A 364 15.18 -1.29 19.18
C GLY A 364 16.38 -0.35 19.12
N GLN A 365 16.19 0.95 19.35
CA GLN A 365 17.31 1.91 19.29
C GLN A 365 18.45 1.58 20.26
N GLU A 366 18.15 1.01 21.42
CA GLU A 366 19.17 0.58 22.39
C GLU A 366 19.95 -0.64 21.90
N LEU A 367 19.27 -1.57 21.22
CA LEU A 367 19.89 -2.75 20.62
C LEU A 367 20.72 -2.41 19.36
N ASP A 368 20.37 -1.35 18.61
CA ASP A 368 21.10 -0.92 17.40
C ASP A 368 22.39 -0.16 17.72
N HIS A 369 22.51 0.37 18.93
CA HIS A 369 23.64 1.19 19.35
C HIS A 369 24.32 0.62 20.60
N PRO A 370 24.92 -0.59 20.52
CA PRO A 370 25.50 -1.26 21.68
C PRO A 370 26.61 -0.42 22.33
N SER A 371 27.43 0.28 21.55
CA SER A 371 28.47 1.18 22.09
C SER A 371 27.90 2.32 22.95
N ARG A 372 26.70 2.82 22.61
CA ARG A 372 26.02 3.85 23.42
C ARG A 372 25.44 3.24 24.69
N ARG A 373 24.81 2.07 24.59
CA ARG A 373 24.28 1.33 25.74
C ARG A 373 25.40 1.02 26.75
N ASP A 374 26.52 0.49 26.25
CA ASP A 374 27.65 0.01 27.04
C ASP A 374 28.48 1.17 27.63
N SER A 375 28.30 2.39 27.14
CA SER A 375 28.90 3.60 27.74
C SER A 375 28.21 4.06 29.04
N VAL A 376 27.01 3.55 29.33
CA VAL A 376 26.26 3.89 30.55
C VAL A 376 26.64 2.87 31.63
N PRO A 377 27.00 3.30 32.86
CA PRO A 377 27.43 2.40 33.93
C PRO A 377 26.24 1.69 34.61
N VAL A 378 25.37 1.05 33.81
CA VAL A 378 24.21 0.29 34.28
C VAL A 378 24.09 -1.01 33.48
N PRO A 379 23.54 -2.09 34.08
CA PRO A 379 23.32 -3.33 33.35
C PRO A 379 22.34 -3.14 32.18
N ALA A 380 22.62 -3.77 31.04
CA ALA A 380 21.76 -3.70 29.85
C ALA A 380 20.30 -4.12 30.14
N GLY A 381 20.10 -5.17 30.95
CA GLY A 381 18.77 -5.63 31.35
C GLY A 381 17.97 -4.58 32.11
N TRP A 382 18.63 -3.74 32.91
CA TRP A 382 17.99 -2.63 33.62
C TRP A 382 17.48 -1.57 32.64
N LEU A 383 18.24 -1.25 31.60
CA LEU A 383 17.82 -0.31 30.54
C LEU A 383 16.61 -0.85 29.76
N TYR A 384 16.62 -2.13 29.38
CA TYR A 384 15.51 -2.73 28.63
C TYR A 384 14.19 -2.66 29.39
N VAL A 385 14.19 -2.96 30.69
CA VAL A 385 12.99 -2.85 31.54
C VAL A 385 12.49 -1.41 31.62
N ARG A 386 13.40 -0.43 31.67
CA ARG A 386 13.05 1.00 31.76
C ARG A 386 12.46 1.58 30.47
N HIS A 387 12.56 0.89 29.34
CA HIS A 387 11.90 1.25 28.09
C HIS A 387 10.45 0.73 27.98
N LEU A 388 10.07 -0.29 28.77
CA LEU A 388 8.73 -0.89 28.72
C LEU A 388 7.58 0.11 28.97
N PRO A 389 7.67 1.05 29.93
CA PRO A 389 6.57 1.98 30.17
C PRO A 389 6.23 2.84 28.94
N ALA A 390 7.23 3.22 28.14
CA ALA A 390 7.00 3.97 26.90
C ALA A 390 6.24 3.13 25.87
N ALA A 391 6.61 1.85 25.70
CA ALA A 391 5.91 0.93 24.80
C ALA A 391 4.46 0.70 25.23
N VAL A 392 4.21 0.53 26.53
CA VAL A 392 2.85 0.39 27.09
C VAL A 392 2.02 1.65 26.86
N LEU A 393 2.58 2.84 27.12
CA LEU A 393 1.89 4.10 26.86
C LEU A 393 1.50 4.27 25.38
N ILE A 394 2.38 3.85 24.46
CA ILE A 394 2.06 3.89 23.01
C ILE A 394 0.98 2.87 22.66
N ALA A 395 0.96 1.70 23.29
CA ALA A 395 -0.03 0.67 23.01
C ALA A 395 -1.43 0.96 23.59
N LEU A 396 -1.51 1.81 24.62
CA LEU A 396 -2.77 2.24 25.24
C LEU A 396 -3.48 3.36 24.48
N VAL A 397 -2.76 4.08 23.62
CA VAL A 397 -3.27 5.18 22.78
C VAL A 397 -3.60 4.63 21.39
#